data_AF-A0A958KD03-F1
#
_entry.id   AF-A0A958KD03-F1
#
_cell.length_a   1.000
_cell.length_b   1.000
_cell.length_c   1.000
_cell.angle_alpha   90.00
_cell.angle_beta   90.00
_cell.angle_gamma   90.00
#
_symmetry.space_group_name_H-M   'P 1'
#
loop_
_entity.id
_entity.type
_entity.pdbx_description
1 polymer ?
#
loop_
_entity_poly.entity_id
_entity_poly.type
_entity_poly.pdbx_seq_one_letter_code
_entity_poly.pdbx_strand_id
1 'polypeptide(L)'
;SAVAQAAPNGKTIIVEYSAPNIAKTFHVGHLRTTLIGHSLVQIYKRLGYKVVGINHLGDWGTQFGFVYAGVEIWGKPETISVDSLVELYRRATALRKHQDAGSVPVEDQDKPDVNKMARDYFVRLEAGDIDALKFWQWCLDVSMDYFKSMYDRLGIKFDFYTGESFYRDMLGDIEKLIRNSGIL
;
A
#
# COMPACT_ATOMS: atom_id res chain seq x y z
N SER A 1 25.32 17.61 25.94
CA SER A 1 24.99 16.21 26.24
C SER A 1 23.55 16.16 26.70
N ALA A 2 22.61 15.71 25.86
CA ALA A 2 21.21 15.56 26.25
C ALA A 2 21.06 14.16 26.85
N VAL A 3 20.97 14.11 28.18
CA VAL A 3 20.72 12.87 28.91
C VAL A 3 19.38 12.31 28.44
N ALA A 4 19.39 11.06 27.96
CA ALA A 4 18.18 10.34 27.60
C ALA A 4 17.28 10.21 28.84
N GLN A 5 16.31 11.09 28.95
CA GLN A 5 15.36 11.11 30.04
C GLN A 5 14.38 9.96 29.82
N ALA A 6 14.23 9.08 30.81
CA ALA A 6 13.24 8.00 30.76
C ALA A 6 11.84 8.59 30.51
N ALA A 7 11.03 7.90 29.69
CA ALA A 7 9.69 8.36 29.34
C ALA A 7 8.90 8.77 30.58
N PRO A 8 8.08 9.84 30.56
CA PRO A 8 7.37 10.38 31.73
C PRO A 8 6.55 9.38 32.55
N ASN A 9 6.31 8.18 32.02
CA ASN A 9 5.66 7.05 32.67
C ASN A 9 6.13 5.66 32.16
N GLY A 10 7.28 5.57 31.46
CA GLY A 10 7.80 4.31 30.89
C GLY A 10 7.03 3.76 29.68
N LYS A 11 6.00 4.44 29.16
CA LYS A 11 5.20 3.96 28.02
C LYS A 11 5.83 4.32 26.67
N THR A 12 5.56 3.50 25.66
CA THR A 12 5.89 3.75 24.25
C THR A 12 4.66 4.26 23.52
N ILE A 13 4.79 5.36 22.77
CA ILE A 13 3.74 5.90 21.92
C ILE A 13 3.97 5.43 20.49
N ILE A 14 2.96 4.84 19.88
CA ILE A 14 2.96 4.49 18.46
C ILE A 14 2.17 5.56 17.72
N VAL A 15 2.75 6.11 16.66
CA VAL A 15 2.09 7.05 15.75
C VAL A 15 2.12 6.44 14.36
N GLU A 16 0.97 5.98 13.89
CA GLU A 16 0.78 5.59 12.49
C GLU A 16 0.39 6.83 11.68
N TYR A 17 1.08 7.08 10.57
CA TYR A 17 0.80 8.25 9.74
C TYR A 17 1.27 8.08 8.30
N SER A 18 0.83 9.00 7.44
CA SER A 18 0.97 8.96 5.98
C SER A 18 0.14 7.86 5.31
N ALA A 19 0.51 6.59 5.53
CA ALA A 19 -0.23 5.39 5.12
C ALA A 19 -0.80 5.43 3.68
N PRO A 20 0.02 5.75 2.65
CA PRO A 20 -0.47 5.74 1.28
C PRO A 20 -0.71 4.30 0.79
N ASN A 21 -1.62 4.16 -0.16
CA ASN A 21 -1.74 2.93 -0.95
C ASN A 21 -0.62 2.88 -2.00
N ILE A 22 -0.07 1.68 -2.20
CA ILE A 22 0.86 1.40 -3.31
C ILE A 22 0.13 1.59 -4.65
N ALA A 23 0.87 1.95 -5.71
CA ALA A 23 0.32 2.27 -7.03
C ALA A 23 -0.73 3.42 -7.03
N LYS A 24 -0.62 4.37 -6.08
CA LYS A 24 -1.31 5.67 -6.11
C LYS A 24 -0.32 6.81 -5.94
N THR A 25 -0.61 7.96 -6.55
CA THR A 25 0.21 9.16 -6.38
C THR A 25 0.02 9.82 -5.02
N PHE A 26 1.06 10.51 -4.55
CA PHE A 26 1.02 11.25 -3.30
C PHE A 26 0.27 12.58 -3.50
N HIS A 27 -0.97 12.68 -3.00
CA HIS A 27 -1.79 13.90 -3.08
C HIS A 27 -1.89 14.64 -1.74
N VAL A 28 -2.56 15.80 -1.73
CA VAL A 28 -2.70 16.67 -0.55
C VAL A 28 -3.29 15.96 0.69
N GLY A 29 -4.10 14.92 0.46
CA GLY A 29 -4.64 14.08 1.53
C GLY A 29 -3.54 13.33 2.29
N HIS A 30 -2.62 12.69 1.56
CA HIS A 30 -1.44 12.04 2.15
C HIS A 30 -0.51 13.07 2.79
N LEU A 31 -0.34 14.25 2.20
CA LEU A 31 0.48 15.31 2.79
C LEU A 31 -0.04 15.73 4.16
N ARG A 32 -1.36 15.91 4.31
CA ARG A 32 -1.98 16.30 5.58
C ARG A 32 -1.70 15.29 6.69
N THR A 33 -1.97 14.00 6.47
CA THR A 33 -1.73 12.96 7.48
C THR A 33 -0.24 12.84 7.79
N THR A 34 0.61 13.00 6.77
CA THR A 34 2.07 12.98 6.90
C THR A 34 2.57 14.08 7.84
N LEU A 35 2.16 15.34 7.62
CA LEU A 35 2.63 16.47 8.42
C LEU A 35 2.07 16.46 9.84
N ILE A 36 0.78 16.12 10.01
CA ILE A 36 0.17 16.02 11.35
C ILE A 36 0.84 14.92 12.16
N GLY A 37 0.97 13.72 11.59
CA GLY A 37 1.61 12.60 12.28
C GLY A 37 3.06 12.88 12.61
N HIS A 38 3.82 13.47 11.69
CA HIS A 38 5.20 13.85 11.95
C HIS A 38 5.30 14.88 13.08
N SER A 39 4.41 15.89 13.09
CA SER A 39 4.36 16.89 14.16
C SER A 39 4.10 16.25 15.52
N LEU A 40 3.17 15.29 15.59
CA LEU A 40 2.92 14.52 16.82
C LEU A 40 4.15 13.74 17.27
N VAL A 41 4.84 13.07 16.35
CA VAL A 41 6.09 12.35 16.66
C VAL A 41 7.13 13.30 17.28
N GLN A 42 7.32 14.48 16.70
CA GLN A 42 8.29 15.46 17.21
C GLN A 42 7.89 16.01 18.58
N ILE A 43 6.60 16.34 18.77
CA ILE A 43 6.08 16.83 20.05
C ILE A 43 6.29 15.79 21.15
N TYR A 44 5.89 14.53 20.93
CA TYR A 44 6.04 13.50 21.95
C TYR A 44 7.50 13.15 22.24
N LYS A 45 8.38 13.14 21.21
CA LYS A 45 9.83 13.01 21.43
C LYS A 45 10.37 14.17 22.26
N ARG A 46 9.93 15.41 22.00
CA ARG A 46 10.34 16.59 22.76
C ARG A 46 9.85 16.57 24.22
N LEU A 47 8.70 15.97 24.48
CA LEU A 47 8.16 15.73 25.81
C LEU A 47 8.84 14.55 26.55
N GLY A 48 9.84 13.92 25.94
CA GLY A 48 10.63 12.84 26.56
C GLY A 48 10.04 11.44 26.40
N TYR A 49 8.95 11.25 25.65
CA TYR A 49 8.42 9.90 25.41
C TYR A 49 9.29 9.10 24.45
N LYS A 50 9.29 7.77 24.62
CA LYS A 50 9.70 6.85 23.55
C LYS A 50 8.58 6.81 22.51
N VAL A 51 8.88 7.19 21.27
CA VAL A 51 7.91 7.25 20.19
C VAL A 51 8.38 6.39 19.02
N VAL A 52 7.46 5.63 18.44
CA VAL A 52 7.66 4.83 17.23
C VAL A 52 6.72 5.35 16.14
N GLY A 53 7.28 5.89 15.06
CA GLY A 53 6.55 6.32 13.88
C GLY A 53 6.46 5.19 12.85
N ILE A 54 5.23 4.83 12.48
CA ILE A 54 4.96 3.73 11.54
C ILE A 54 4.28 4.29 10.29
N ASN A 55 4.76 3.88 9.12
CA ASN A 55 4.06 4.07 7.86
C ASN A 55 3.33 2.77 7.49
N HIS A 56 2.02 2.74 7.70
CA HIS A 56 1.19 1.57 7.41
C HIS A 56 0.71 1.59 5.96
N LEU A 57 1.49 0.99 5.07
CA LEU A 57 1.25 1.02 3.63
C LEU A 57 0.05 0.15 3.25
N GLY A 58 -0.80 0.67 2.36
CA GLY A 58 -1.81 -0.14 1.67
C GLY A 58 -1.16 -0.96 0.55
N ASP A 59 -0.44 -2.01 0.94
CA ASP A 59 0.40 -2.84 0.09
C ASP A 59 -0.15 -4.26 -0.14
N TRP A 60 -1.40 -4.53 0.23
CA TRP A 60 -2.05 -5.82 -0.03
C TRP A 60 -3.43 -5.61 -0.66
N GLY A 61 -3.81 -6.43 -1.64
CA GLY A 61 -5.17 -6.41 -2.21
C GLY A 61 -5.28 -6.49 -3.73
N THR A 62 -6.53 -6.41 -4.22
CA THR A 62 -6.89 -6.63 -5.63
C THR A 62 -6.40 -5.52 -6.57
N GLN A 63 -5.99 -4.35 -6.03
CA GLN A 63 -5.40 -3.27 -6.81
C GLN A 63 -4.17 -3.72 -7.60
N PHE A 64 -3.35 -4.61 -7.03
CA PHE A 64 -2.20 -5.19 -7.73
C PHE A 64 -2.62 -6.09 -8.90
N GLY A 65 -3.75 -6.77 -8.75
CA GLY A 65 -4.35 -7.56 -9.82
C GLY A 65 -4.77 -6.72 -11.02
N PHE A 66 -5.25 -5.49 -10.79
CA PHE A 66 -5.57 -4.57 -11.89
C PHE A 66 -4.32 -4.01 -12.56
N VAL A 67 -3.26 -3.73 -11.81
CA VAL A 67 -1.95 -3.36 -12.41
C VAL A 67 -1.40 -4.53 -13.23
N TYR A 68 -1.48 -5.75 -12.71
CA TYR A 68 -1.10 -6.98 -13.41
C TYR A 68 -1.89 -7.15 -14.71
N ALA A 69 -3.23 -7.07 -14.64
CA ALA A 69 -4.08 -7.13 -15.83
C ALA A 69 -3.68 -6.06 -16.86
N GLY A 70 -3.34 -4.85 -16.40
CA GLY A 70 -2.86 -3.81 -17.28
C GLY A 70 -1.56 -4.16 -18.00
N VAL A 71 -0.59 -4.75 -17.29
CA VAL A 71 0.68 -5.21 -17.88
C VAL A 71 0.45 -6.34 -18.88
N GLU A 72 -0.43 -7.29 -18.58
CA GLU A 72 -0.71 -8.40 -19.47
C GLU A 72 -1.39 -7.96 -20.77
N ILE A 73 -2.25 -6.93 -20.71
CA ILE A 73 -3.01 -6.45 -21.88
C ILE A 73 -2.18 -5.45 -22.71
N TRP A 74 -1.50 -4.51 -22.05
CA TRP A 74 -0.85 -3.37 -22.73
C TRP A 74 0.68 -3.40 -22.66
N GLY A 75 1.26 -4.40 -22.01
CA GLY A 75 2.70 -4.51 -21.81
C GLY A 75 3.23 -3.71 -20.62
N LYS A 76 4.48 -3.98 -20.27
CA LYS A 76 5.20 -3.15 -19.30
C LYS A 76 5.51 -1.77 -19.90
N PRO A 77 5.41 -0.69 -19.11
CA PRO A 77 5.72 0.64 -19.59
C PRO A 77 7.23 0.75 -19.88
N GLU A 78 7.58 1.54 -20.89
CA GLU A 78 8.99 1.80 -21.26
C GLU A 78 9.76 2.49 -20.12
N THR A 79 9.09 3.42 -19.42
CA THR A 79 9.63 4.09 -18.24
C THR A 79 8.88 3.62 -17.01
N ILE A 80 9.61 3.03 -16.06
CA ILE A 80 9.07 2.49 -14.82
C ILE A 80 9.03 3.62 -13.78
N SER A 81 7.82 3.99 -13.37
CA SER A 81 7.55 4.97 -12.32
C SER A 81 6.20 4.69 -11.64
N VAL A 82 5.93 5.33 -10.51
CA VAL A 82 4.59 5.26 -9.87
C VAL A 82 3.50 5.72 -10.82
N ASP A 83 3.74 6.77 -11.62
CA ASP A 83 2.76 7.25 -12.61
C ASP A 83 2.45 6.19 -13.66
N SER A 84 3.45 5.40 -14.06
CA SER A 84 3.22 4.29 -14.99
C SER A 84 2.36 3.17 -14.39
N LEU A 85 2.54 2.85 -13.10
CA LEU A 85 1.69 1.90 -12.38
C LEU A 85 0.26 2.42 -12.22
N VAL A 86 0.12 3.71 -11.89
CA VAL A 86 -1.16 4.40 -11.77
C VAL A 86 -1.90 4.39 -13.10
N GLU A 87 -1.19 4.60 -14.21
CA GLU A 87 -1.79 4.57 -15.54
C GLU A 87 -2.27 3.17 -15.92
N LEU A 88 -1.48 2.12 -15.67
CA LEU A 88 -1.91 0.74 -15.87
C LEU A 88 -3.16 0.41 -15.06
N TYR A 89 -3.17 0.77 -13.78
CA TYR A 89 -4.33 0.62 -12.89
C TYR A 89 -5.55 1.37 -13.43
N ARG A 90 -5.37 2.63 -13.87
CA ARG A 90 -6.45 3.47 -14.41
C ARG A 90 -7.04 2.87 -15.68
N ARG A 91 -6.20 2.40 -16.60
CA ARG A 91 -6.64 1.75 -17.85
C ARG A 91 -7.40 0.46 -17.56
N ALA A 92 -6.86 -0.40 -16.69
CA ALA A 92 -7.51 -1.65 -16.31
C ALA A 92 -8.87 -1.39 -15.63
N THR A 93 -8.94 -0.44 -14.70
CA THR A 93 -10.22 -0.11 -14.02
C THR A 93 -11.21 0.64 -14.92
N ALA A 94 -10.76 1.38 -15.93
CA ALA A 94 -11.64 1.94 -16.95
C ALA A 94 -12.25 0.83 -17.81
N LEU A 95 -11.42 -0.09 -18.31
CA LEU A 95 -11.88 -1.26 -19.07
C LEU A 95 -12.86 -2.09 -18.23
N ARG A 96 -12.57 -2.31 -16.95
CA ARG A 96 -13.48 -2.98 -16.01
C ARG A 96 -14.86 -2.34 -16.00
N LYS A 97 -14.94 -1.01 -15.87
CA LYS A 97 -16.22 -0.29 -15.84
C LYS A 97 -17.01 -0.49 -17.13
N HIS A 98 -16.33 -0.51 -18.27
CA HIS A 98 -16.97 -0.77 -19.55
C HIS A 98 -17.45 -2.23 -19.67
N GLN A 99 -16.66 -3.20 -19.21
CA GLN A 99 -17.04 -4.62 -19.17
C GLN A 99 -18.24 -4.85 -18.25
N ASP A 100 -18.22 -4.31 -17.03
CA ASP A 100 -19.31 -4.42 -16.06
C ASP A 100 -20.63 -3.80 -16.58
N ALA A 101 -20.53 -2.71 -17.36
CA ALA A 101 -21.68 -2.03 -17.94
C ALA A 101 -22.12 -2.57 -19.31
N GLY A 102 -21.44 -3.59 -19.86
CA GLY A 102 -21.71 -4.09 -21.21
C GLY A 102 -21.50 -3.04 -22.31
N SER A 103 -20.63 -2.05 -22.08
CA SER A 103 -20.40 -0.89 -22.95
C SER A 103 -18.93 -0.81 -23.42
N VAL A 104 -18.32 -1.96 -23.67
CA VAL A 104 -16.92 -2.08 -24.12
C VAL A 104 -16.75 -1.43 -25.50
N PRO A 105 -15.82 -0.46 -25.65
CA PRO A 105 -15.47 0.12 -26.94
C PRO A 105 -15.05 -0.95 -27.93
N VAL A 106 -15.26 -0.73 -29.24
CA VAL A 106 -14.98 -1.72 -30.29
C VAL A 106 -13.52 -2.15 -30.27
N GLU A 107 -12.61 -1.20 -30.03
CA GLU A 107 -11.17 -1.42 -29.92
C GLU A 107 -10.76 -2.29 -28.71
N ASP A 108 -11.66 -2.52 -27.75
CA ASP A 108 -11.41 -3.26 -26.53
C ASP A 108 -12.23 -4.55 -26.41
N GLN A 109 -13.05 -4.90 -27.41
CA GLN A 109 -13.95 -6.07 -27.37
C GLN A 109 -13.24 -7.42 -27.28
N ASP A 110 -12.01 -7.50 -27.80
CA ASP A 110 -11.18 -8.71 -27.79
C ASP A 110 -10.39 -8.88 -26.48
N LYS A 111 -10.41 -7.88 -25.60
CA LYS A 111 -9.62 -7.89 -24.38
C LYS A 111 -10.23 -8.80 -23.32
N PRO A 112 -9.39 -9.54 -22.56
CA PRO A 112 -9.86 -10.43 -21.50
C PRO A 112 -10.59 -9.69 -20.37
N ASP A 113 -11.39 -10.43 -19.60
CA ASP A 113 -12.09 -9.93 -18.40
C ASP A 113 -11.07 -9.53 -17.33
N VAL A 114 -10.94 -8.22 -17.09
CA VAL A 114 -9.96 -7.69 -16.12
C VAL A 114 -10.33 -8.00 -14.68
N ASN A 115 -11.62 -8.19 -14.36
CA ASN A 115 -12.04 -8.61 -13.02
C ASN A 115 -11.60 -10.05 -12.76
N LYS A 116 -11.70 -10.92 -13.77
CA LYS A 116 -11.20 -12.29 -13.65
C LYS A 116 -9.68 -12.29 -13.49
N MET A 117 -8.95 -11.57 -14.34
CA MET A 117 -7.50 -11.48 -14.24
C MET A 117 -7.01 -10.95 -12.88
N ALA A 118 -7.63 -9.88 -12.38
CA ALA A 118 -7.25 -9.30 -11.09
C ALA A 118 -7.52 -10.26 -9.91
N ARG A 119 -8.64 -10.99 -9.94
CA ARG A 119 -8.98 -12.00 -8.94
C ARG A 119 -8.04 -13.20 -9.00
N ASP A 120 -7.79 -13.74 -10.18
CA ASP A 120 -6.90 -14.89 -10.38
C ASP A 120 -5.46 -14.56 -9.93
N TYR A 121 -4.98 -13.36 -10.25
CA TYR A 121 -3.69 -12.87 -9.75
C TYR A 121 -3.67 -12.79 -8.22
N PHE A 122 -4.72 -12.24 -7.60
CA PHE A 122 -4.75 -12.10 -6.15
C PHE A 122 -4.80 -13.45 -5.44
N VAL A 123 -5.56 -14.42 -5.96
CA VAL A 123 -5.56 -15.81 -5.45
C VAL A 123 -4.16 -16.42 -5.51
N ARG A 124 -3.43 -16.23 -6.62
CA ARG A 124 -2.03 -16.68 -6.74
C ARG A 124 -1.12 -16.00 -5.72
N LEU A 125 -1.28 -14.69 -5.52
CA LEU A 125 -0.52 -13.92 -4.55
C LEU A 125 -0.75 -14.42 -3.12
N GLU A 126 -2.00 -14.70 -2.73
CA GLU A 126 -2.34 -15.26 -1.42
C GLU A 126 -1.84 -16.70 -1.25
N ALA A 127 -1.81 -17.48 -2.33
CA ALA A 127 -1.24 -18.83 -2.34
C ALA A 127 0.30 -18.86 -2.28
N GLY A 128 0.97 -17.70 -2.30
CA GLY A 128 2.43 -17.61 -2.27
C GLY A 128 3.10 -17.98 -3.60
N ASP A 129 2.39 -17.85 -4.72
CA ASP A 129 2.95 -18.07 -6.05
C ASP A 129 4.16 -17.15 -6.28
N ILE A 130 5.28 -17.74 -6.71
CA ILE A 130 6.57 -17.03 -6.81
C ILE A 130 6.50 -15.89 -7.81
N ASP A 131 5.82 -16.07 -8.94
CA ASP A 131 5.77 -15.04 -9.98
C ASP A 131 4.79 -13.92 -9.62
N ALA A 132 3.68 -14.24 -8.95
CA ALA A 132 2.81 -13.23 -8.36
C ALA A 132 3.54 -12.40 -7.28
N LEU A 133 4.30 -13.05 -6.39
CA LEU A 133 5.09 -12.37 -5.36
C LEU A 133 6.16 -11.46 -5.97
N LYS A 134 6.85 -11.89 -7.03
CA LYS A 134 7.82 -11.04 -7.74
C LYS A 134 7.16 -9.81 -8.36
N PHE A 135 5.99 -9.96 -8.96
CA PHE A 135 5.26 -8.83 -9.54
C PHE A 135 4.77 -7.85 -8.48
N TRP A 136 4.25 -8.38 -7.37
CA TRP A 136 3.86 -7.58 -6.21
C TRP A 136 5.05 -6.79 -5.64
N GLN A 137 6.18 -7.47 -5.42
CA GLN A 137 7.40 -6.83 -4.91
C GLN A 137 7.89 -5.74 -5.85
N TRP A 138 7.86 -5.96 -7.17
CA TRP A 138 8.19 -4.92 -8.15
C TRP A 138 7.29 -3.68 -8.03
N CYS A 139 5.98 -3.86 -7.91
CA CYS A 139 5.05 -2.74 -7.69
C CYS A 139 5.36 -1.99 -6.38
N LEU A 140 5.69 -2.73 -5.32
CA LEU A 140 6.05 -2.19 -4.02
C LEU A 140 7.34 -1.37 -4.10
N ASP A 141 8.40 -1.90 -4.71
CA ASP A 141 9.70 -1.24 -4.84
C ASP A 141 9.59 0.09 -5.58
N VAL A 142 8.92 0.09 -6.74
CA VAL A 142 8.68 1.32 -7.54
C VAL A 142 7.94 2.37 -6.73
N SER A 143 6.95 1.96 -5.94
CA SER A 143 6.19 2.89 -5.09
C SER A 143 7.00 3.38 -3.90
N MET A 144 7.81 2.52 -3.30
CA MET A 144 8.65 2.86 -2.15
C MET A 144 9.75 3.85 -2.51
N ASP A 145 10.37 3.73 -3.69
CA ASP A 145 11.37 4.69 -4.15
C ASP A 145 10.76 6.09 -4.32
N TYR A 146 9.57 6.16 -4.92
CA TYR A 146 8.82 7.40 -5.03
C TYR A 146 8.46 7.98 -3.65
N PHE A 147 7.89 7.18 -2.74
CA PHE A 147 7.50 7.67 -1.42
C PHE A 147 8.69 8.13 -0.58
N LYS A 148 9.79 7.38 -0.58
CA LYS A 148 11.03 7.76 0.11
C LYS A 148 11.55 9.10 -0.42
N SER A 149 11.57 9.31 -1.74
CA SER A 149 11.98 10.60 -2.30
C SER A 149 11.11 11.77 -1.82
N MET A 150 9.81 11.54 -1.65
CA MET A 150 8.89 12.55 -1.12
C MET A 150 9.12 12.82 0.37
N TYR A 151 9.29 11.77 1.17
CA TYR A 151 9.58 11.94 2.61
C TYR A 151 10.93 12.61 2.86
N ASP A 152 11.95 12.27 2.07
CA ASP A 152 13.27 12.90 2.15
C ASP A 152 13.19 14.40 1.88
N ARG A 153 12.42 14.82 0.86
CA ARG A 153 12.16 16.25 0.58
C ARG A 153 11.46 16.97 1.71
N LEU A 154 10.62 16.26 2.48
CA LEU A 154 9.92 16.80 3.65
C LEU A 154 10.76 16.73 4.93
N GLY A 155 11.94 16.09 4.90
CA GLY A 155 12.75 15.85 6.10
C GLY A 155 12.12 14.85 7.08
N ILE A 156 11.25 13.97 6.58
CA ILE A 156 10.46 13.04 7.40
C ILE A 156 11.08 11.64 7.33
N LYS A 157 11.21 11.00 8.49
CA LYS A 157 11.67 9.62 8.61
C LYS A 157 10.70 8.81 9.48
N PHE A 158 10.52 7.55 9.11
CA PHE A 158 9.73 6.58 9.87
C PHE A 158 10.68 5.57 10.52
N ASP A 159 10.25 5.01 11.64
CA ASP A 159 10.97 3.90 12.29
C ASP A 159 10.67 2.58 11.56
N PHE A 160 9.44 2.42 11.06
CA PHE A 160 9.00 1.25 10.29
C PHE A 160 8.14 1.62 9.08
N TYR A 161 8.31 0.87 7.99
CA TYR A 161 7.45 0.86 6.81
C TYR A 161 6.79 -0.52 6.72
N THR A 162 5.72 -0.72 7.48
CA THR A 162 5.05 -2.02 7.62
C THR A 162 3.65 -1.92 7.07
N GLY A 163 3.41 -2.50 5.89
CA GLY A 163 2.09 -2.51 5.26
C GLY A 163 1.17 -3.61 5.75
N GLU A 164 -0.01 -3.67 5.17
CA GLU A 164 -1.02 -4.72 5.35
C GLU A 164 -0.43 -6.12 5.12
N SER A 165 0.49 -6.26 4.17
CA SER A 165 1.16 -7.51 3.82
C SER A 165 1.90 -8.17 5.00
N PHE A 166 2.38 -7.37 5.96
CA PHE A 166 3.09 -7.86 7.16
C PHE A 166 2.20 -8.75 8.04
N TYR A 167 0.88 -8.54 8.02
CA TYR A 167 -0.06 -9.21 8.91
C TYR A 167 -0.70 -10.46 8.30
N ARG A 168 -0.42 -10.78 7.03
CA ARG A 168 -1.05 -11.89 6.28
C ARG A 168 -1.03 -13.20 7.04
N ASP A 169 0.13 -13.57 7.58
CA ASP A 169 0.32 -14.86 8.25
C ASP A 169 -0.33 -14.90 9.65
N MET A 170 -0.81 -13.75 10.17
CA MET A 170 -1.51 -13.63 11.45
C MET A 170 -3.04 -13.70 11.32
N LEU A 171 -3.58 -13.50 10.12
CA LEU A 171 -5.03 -13.38 9.89
C LEU A 171 -5.81 -14.64 10.31
N GLY A 172 -5.26 -15.83 10.03
CA GLY A 172 -5.93 -17.10 10.35
C GLY A 172 -6.12 -17.32 11.85
N ASP A 173 -5.19 -16.84 12.69
CA ASP A 173 -5.31 -16.96 14.14
C ASP A 173 -6.24 -15.90 14.73
N ILE A 174 -6.25 -14.69 14.16
CA ILE A 174 -7.22 -13.65 14.52
C ILE A 174 -8.64 -14.08 14.17
N GLU A 175 -8.87 -14.70 13.00
CA GLU A 175 -10.20 -15.20 12.62
C GLU A 175 -10.72 -16.22 13.65
N LYS A 176 -9.89 -17.21 14.01
CA LYS A 176 -10.25 -18.20 15.04
C LYS A 176 -10.59 -17.53 16.37
N LEU A 177 -9.80 -16.53 16.78
CA LEU A 177 -10.01 -15.81 18.03
C LEU A 177 -11.37 -15.08 18.04
N ILE A 178 -11.75 -14.43 16.93
CA ILE A 178 -13.03 -13.72 16.82
C ILE A 178 -14.21 -14.70 16.77
N ARG A 179 -14.09 -15.85 16.08
CA ARG A 179 -15.12 -16.90 16.10
C ARG A 179 -15.32 -17.46 17.51
N ASN A 180 -14.22 -17.71 18.22
CA ASN A 180 -14.26 -18.24 19.58
C ASN A 180 -14.83 -17.26 20.61
N SER A 181 -14.79 -15.94 20.34
CA SER A 181 -15.40 -14.94 21.20
C SER A 181 -16.91 -14.77 20.99
N GLY A 182 -17.48 -15.41 19.96
CA GLY A 182 -18.91 -15.33 19.63
C GLY A 182 -19.33 -14.02 18.94
N ILE A 183 -18.37 -13.25 18.42
CA ILE A 183 -18.63 -12.01 17.66
C ILE A 183 -18.95 -12.31 16.18
N LEU A 184 -18.44 -13.43 15.64
CA LEU A 184 -18.62 -13.91 14.26
C LEU A 184 -19.35 -15.26 14.20
#